data_AF-A0A2E1E0U2-F1
#
_entry.id   AF-A0A2E1E0U2-F1
#
_cell.length_a   1.000
_cell.length_b   1.000
_cell.length_c   1.000
_cell.angle_alpha   90.00
_cell.angle_beta   90.00
_cell.angle_gamma   90.00
#
_symmetry.space_group_name_H-M   'P 1'
#
loop_
_entity.id
_entity.type
_entity.pdbx_description
1 polymer ?
#
loop_
_entity_poly.entity_id
_entity_poly.type
_entity_poly.pdbx_seq_one_letter_code
_entity_poly.pdbx_strand_id
1 'polypeptide(L)'
;MTCEGKYPHHLQGVCRDDGSFYWSFTTTIVKTDLYGKTLKKIEVPSHHGDLCYLDGKLYVAVNFGAFNDPKGNADNWVYVYSAKNLSLLSKHKVHEVKYGAGGIAYCKGRFIVVGGLPEGLEENYVYEYDLKFNFIKHHVIKSGWTRLGIQTATFVQDHFWFGCYGNILLKTTLDFNIAEKYNFTCGYGILRGPTENSLYAGAGNLIKNGCDGNITAYKINQLFKFR
;
A
#
# COMPACT_ATOMS: atom_id res chain seq x y z
N MET A 1 -1.62 4.06 17.55
CA MET A 1 -0.78 2.91 17.93
C MET A 1 0.58 3.08 17.27
N THR A 2 1.66 2.70 17.94
CA THR A 2 3.03 2.81 17.41
C THR A 2 3.63 1.41 17.30
N CYS A 3 4.25 1.09 16.16
CA CYS A 3 5.05 -0.10 15.95
C CYS A 3 6.32 0.01 16.80
N GLU A 4 6.56 -0.98 17.67
CA GLU A 4 7.71 -1.02 18.55
C GLU A 4 9.02 -1.17 17.77
N GLY A 5 9.83 -0.12 17.75
CA GLY A 5 11.18 -0.15 17.18
C GLY A 5 11.45 1.02 16.25
N LYS A 6 12.61 0.96 15.60
CA LYS A 6 13.01 1.89 14.54
C LYS A 6 13.65 1.05 13.44
N TYR A 7 13.28 1.31 12.20
CA TYR A 7 13.68 0.48 11.06
C TYR A 7 14.35 1.32 9.98
N PRO A 8 15.30 0.79 9.22
CA PRO A 8 15.94 1.55 8.16
C PRO A 8 14.93 2.03 7.11
N HIS A 9 15.17 3.23 6.57
CA HIS A 9 14.30 3.90 5.59
C HIS A 9 12.86 4.07 6.10
N HIS A 10 11.95 4.57 5.24
CA HIS A 10 10.60 4.95 5.67
C HIS A 10 9.60 3.78 5.61
N LEU A 11 8.48 3.96 6.31
CA LEU A 11 7.29 3.12 6.20
C LEU A 11 6.70 3.23 4.78
N GLN A 12 6.21 2.11 4.25
CA GLN A 12 5.70 1.99 2.88
C GLN A 12 4.24 1.54 2.85
N GLY A 13 3.80 0.81 3.88
CA GLY A 13 2.43 0.39 4.04
C GLY A 13 2.16 -0.42 5.30
N VAL A 14 0.88 -0.60 5.62
CA VAL A 14 0.41 -1.33 6.80
C VAL A 14 -0.86 -2.09 6.46
N CYS A 15 -0.91 -3.38 6.81
CA CYS A 15 -2.15 -4.16 6.83
C CYS A 15 -2.32 -4.87 8.18
N ARG A 16 -3.44 -5.59 8.34
CA ARG A 16 -3.70 -6.39 9.53
C ARG A 16 -4.51 -7.62 9.21
N ASP A 17 -4.38 -8.63 10.07
CA ASP A 17 -5.39 -9.65 10.27
C ASP A 17 -6.15 -9.38 11.58
N ASP A 18 -6.83 -10.39 12.12
CA ASP A 18 -7.61 -10.27 13.35
C ASP A 18 -6.76 -10.16 14.62
N GLY A 19 -5.49 -10.58 14.58
CA GLY A 19 -4.62 -10.65 15.75
C GLY A 19 -3.30 -9.89 15.65
N SER A 20 -2.95 -9.36 14.48
CA SER A 20 -1.65 -8.74 14.25
C SER A 20 -1.70 -7.64 13.20
N PHE A 21 -0.82 -6.65 13.38
CA PHE A 21 -0.48 -5.69 12.33
C PHE A 21 0.80 -6.11 11.62
N TYR A 22 0.87 -5.81 10.33
CA TYR A 22 2.01 -6.07 9.48
C TYR A 22 2.46 -4.77 8.82
N TRP A 23 3.72 -4.44 9.00
CA TRP A 23 4.32 -3.17 8.59
C TRP A 23 5.39 -3.46 7.56
N SER A 24 5.28 -2.83 6.39
CA SER A 24 6.30 -2.87 5.36
C SER A 24 7.08 -1.56 5.40
N PHE A 25 8.36 -1.66 5.77
CA PHE A 25 9.36 -0.62 5.56
C PHE A 25 10.19 -1.00 4.34
N THR A 26 10.89 -0.03 3.74
CA THR A 26 11.63 -0.22 2.49
C THR A 26 12.54 -1.46 2.49
N THR A 27 13.12 -1.84 3.65
CA THR A 27 14.03 -2.98 3.81
C THR A 27 13.65 -3.91 4.96
N THR A 28 12.45 -3.79 5.55
CA THR A 28 12.07 -4.59 6.72
C THR A 28 10.56 -4.87 6.73
N ILE A 29 10.18 -6.12 6.96
CA ILE A 29 8.79 -6.47 7.30
C ILE A 29 8.72 -6.76 8.80
N VAL A 30 7.74 -6.16 9.46
CA VAL A 30 7.51 -6.30 10.90
C VAL A 30 6.11 -6.83 11.15
N LYS A 31 5.99 -7.79 12.06
CA LYS A 31 4.73 -8.25 12.64
C LYS A 31 4.65 -7.77 14.08
N THR A 32 3.56 -7.10 14.43
CA THR A 32 3.26 -6.70 15.82
C THR A 32 1.94 -7.30 16.29
N ASP A 33 1.74 -7.34 17.61
CA ASP A 33 0.39 -7.53 18.16
C ASP A 33 -0.49 -6.28 17.91
N LEU A 34 -1.73 -6.33 18.42
CA LEU A 34 -2.71 -5.23 18.30
C LEU A 34 -2.37 -3.99 19.14
N TYR A 35 -1.34 -4.05 19.98
CA TYR A 35 -0.85 -2.94 20.79
C TYR A 35 0.45 -2.34 20.23
N GLY A 36 1.00 -2.95 19.17
CA GLY A 36 2.20 -2.48 18.49
C GLY A 36 3.49 -3.14 18.98
N LYS A 37 3.42 -4.10 19.90
CA LYS A 37 4.60 -4.85 20.37
C LYS A 37 5.13 -5.76 19.27
N THR A 38 6.42 -5.73 18.98
CA THR A 38 7.04 -6.55 17.94
C THR A 38 7.00 -8.02 18.34
N LEU A 39 6.40 -8.84 17.46
CA LEU A 39 6.36 -10.29 17.58
C LEU A 39 7.44 -10.94 16.70
N LYS A 40 7.66 -10.39 15.50
CA LYS A 40 8.65 -10.89 14.54
C LYS A 40 9.06 -9.75 13.59
N LYS A 41 10.29 -9.80 13.11
CA LYS A 41 10.75 -8.98 11.98
C LYS A 41 11.71 -9.77 11.10
N ILE A 42 11.79 -9.39 9.84
CA ILE A 42 12.77 -9.90 8.87
C ILE A 42 13.33 -8.75 8.04
N GLU A 43 14.60 -8.88 7.65
CA GLU A 43 15.17 -8.04 6.60
C GLU A 43 14.69 -8.54 5.24
N VAL A 44 14.47 -7.61 4.34
CA VAL A 44 14.06 -7.88 2.96
C VAL A 44 14.90 -7.03 1.99
N PRO A 45 15.02 -7.44 0.72
CA PRO A 45 15.60 -6.58 -0.30
C PRO A 45 14.99 -5.18 -0.31
N SER A 46 15.76 -4.18 -0.73
CA SER A 46 15.26 -2.79 -0.76
C SER A 46 14.09 -2.63 -1.75
N HIS A 47 13.19 -1.70 -1.43
CA HIS A 47 11.99 -1.30 -2.17
C HIS A 47 10.78 -2.23 -2.02
N HIS A 48 10.55 -2.75 -0.82
CA HIS A 48 9.24 -3.27 -0.45
C HIS A 48 8.24 -2.12 -0.26
N GLY A 49 7.18 -2.13 -1.05
CA GLY A 49 6.08 -1.19 -1.01
C GLY A 49 5.01 -1.56 0.01
N ASP A 50 3.78 -1.14 -0.25
CA ASP A 50 2.60 -1.50 0.52
C ASP A 50 2.27 -3.01 0.42
N LEU A 51 1.48 -3.48 1.37
CA LEU A 51 1.14 -4.88 1.53
C LEU A 51 -0.32 -5.08 1.89
N CYS A 52 -0.91 -6.21 1.46
CA CYS A 52 -2.21 -6.65 1.93
C CYS A 52 -2.17 -8.06 2.50
N TYR A 53 -3.13 -8.35 3.39
CA TYR A 53 -3.32 -9.67 3.99
C TYR A 53 -4.43 -10.42 3.26
N LEU A 54 -4.20 -11.70 2.99
CA LEU A 54 -5.24 -12.64 2.55
C LEU A 54 -4.88 -14.05 3.01
N ASP A 55 -5.79 -14.69 3.74
CA ASP A 55 -5.75 -16.13 4.08
C ASP A 55 -4.39 -16.61 4.60
N GLY A 56 -3.92 -15.99 5.68
CA GLY A 56 -2.65 -16.33 6.34
C GLY A 56 -1.38 -15.92 5.56
N LYS A 57 -1.52 -15.14 4.49
CA LYS A 57 -0.41 -14.66 3.66
C LYS A 57 -0.40 -13.14 3.57
N LEU A 58 0.79 -12.60 3.43
CA LEU A 58 1.05 -11.19 3.11
C LEU A 58 1.51 -11.11 1.67
N TYR A 59 0.89 -10.23 0.90
CA TYR A 59 1.25 -9.94 -0.47
C TYR A 59 1.82 -8.53 -0.50
N VAL A 60 3.06 -8.39 -0.95
CA VAL A 60 3.80 -7.12 -0.90
C VAL A 60 4.16 -6.70 -2.31
N ALA A 61 3.82 -5.46 -2.69
CA ALA A 61 4.28 -4.86 -3.94
C ALA A 61 5.78 -4.55 -3.82
N VAL A 62 6.58 -4.88 -4.83
CA VAL A 62 8.04 -4.69 -4.79
C VAL A 62 8.53 -4.18 -6.14
N ASN A 63 9.44 -3.21 -6.14
CA ASN A 63 10.09 -2.70 -7.34
C ASN A 63 11.62 -2.62 -7.20
N PHE A 64 12.37 -3.40 -7.97
CA PHE A 64 13.84 -3.33 -7.99
C PHE A 64 14.41 -2.41 -9.08
N GLY A 65 13.56 -1.91 -9.98
CA GLY A 65 13.95 -1.02 -11.07
C GLY A 65 13.80 0.46 -10.71
N ALA A 66 13.88 1.31 -11.72
CA ALA A 66 13.73 2.75 -11.56
C ALA A 66 12.25 3.13 -11.33
N PHE A 67 11.92 3.50 -10.09
CA PHE A 67 10.59 3.98 -9.74
C PHE A 67 10.31 5.34 -10.42
N ASN A 68 9.12 5.51 -10.97
CA ASN A 68 8.69 6.72 -11.70
C ASN A 68 9.52 7.09 -12.95
N ASP A 69 10.32 6.16 -13.50
CA ASP A 69 10.98 6.42 -14.78
C ASP A 69 9.94 6.51 -15.92
N PRO A 70 9.83 7.65 -16.65
CA PRO A 70 8.91 7.80 -17.76
C PRO A 70 9.08 6.75 -18.87
N LYS A 71 10.29 6.18 -19.01
CA LYS A 71 10.58 5.10 -19.98
C LYS A 71 10.08 3.73 -19.52
N GLY A 72 9.65 3.59 -18.26
CA GLY A 72 9.14 2.33 -17.72
C GLY A 72 10.23 1.31 -17.35
N ASN A 73 11.41 1.77 -16.93
CA ASN A 73 12.52 0.89 -16.52
C ASN A 73 12.35 0.31 -15.09
N ALA A 74 11.12 -0.04 -14.73
CA ALA A 74 10.80 -0.65 -13.45
C ALA A 74 10.99 -2.18 -13.49
N ASP A 75 11.19 -2.80 -12.33
CA ASP A 75 11.29 -4.27 -12.20
C ASP A 75 10.35 -4.72 -11.09
N ASN A 76 9.12 -5.07 -11.48
CA ASN A 76 7.98 -5.14 -10.59
C ASN A 76 7.58 -6.56 -10.23
N TRP A 77 7.30 -6.75 -8.94
CA TRP A 77 7.00 -8.04 -8.36
C TRP A 77 5.90 -7.95 -7.29
N VAL A 78 5.28 -9.09 -7.03
CA VAL A 78 4.56 -9.35 -5.79
C VAL A 78 5.27 -10.46 -5.04
N TYR A 79 5.72 -10.16 -3.83
CA TYR A 79 6.35 -11.13 -2.94
C TYR A 79 5.30 -11.61 -1.94
N VAL A 80 5.22 -12.93 -1.73
CA VAL A 80 4.25 -13.54 -0.85
C VAL A 80 4.96 -14.11 0.36
N TYR A 81 4.55 -13.69 1.56
CA TYR A 81 5.09 -14.16 2.83
C TYR A 81 4.03 -14.85 3.66
N SER A 82 4.44 -15.80 4.50
CA SER A 82 3.57 -16.36 5.53
C SER A 82 3.32 -15.32 6.61
N ALA A 83 2.06 -15.00 6.88
CA ALA A 83 1.69 -14.11 7.99
C ALA A 83 2.04 -14.72 9.37
N LYS A 84 2.19 -16.06 9.44
CA LYS A 84 2.54 -16.77 10.68
C LYS A 84 3.96 -16.44 11.15
N ASN A 85 4.94 -16.54 10.26
CA ASN A 85 6.37 -16.49 10.62
C ASN A 85 7.23 -15.58 9.71
N LEU A 86 6.61 -14.87 8.77
CA LEU A 86 7.25 -14.02 7.76
C LEU A 86 8.19 -14.77 6.79
N SER A 87 8.10 -16.10 6.68
CA SER A 87 8.84 -16.84 5.66
C SER A 87 8.35 -16.48 4.25
N LEU A 88 9.27 -16.28 3.31
CA LEU A 88 8.93 -16.08 1.90
C LEU A 88 8.37 -17.39 1.32
N LEU A 89 7.20 -17.31 0.68
CA LEU A 89 6.48 -18.44 0.10
C LEU A 89 6.61 -18.47 -1.42
N SER A 90 6.45 -17.32 -2.08
CA SER A 90 6.54 -17.22 -3.54
C SER A 90 6.85 -15.79 -3.99
N LYS A 91 7.21 -15.66 -5.27
CA LYS A 91 7.45 -14.39 -5.96
C LYS A 91 6.75 -14.45 -7.31
N HIS A 92 6.06 -13.37 -7.66
CA HIS A 92 5.32 -13.25 -8.92
C HIS A 92 5.80 -11.99 -9.64
N LYS A 93 6.16 -12.10 -10.92
CA LYS A 93 6.44 -10.91 -11.74
C LYS A 93 5.11 -10.25 -12.12
N VAL A 94 5.08 -8.92 -12.10
CA VAL A 94 3.92 -8.11 -12.52
C VAL A 94 4.41 -7.03 -13.50
N HIS A 95 4.90 -7.47 -14.65
CA HIS A 95 5.63 -6.62 -15.61
C HIS A 95 4.73 -5.59 -16.29
N GLU A 96 3.41 -5.77 -16.23
CA GLU A 96 2.42 -4.86 -16.77
C GLU A 96 2.39 -3.55 -15.99
N VAL A 97 2.76 -3.58 -14.70
CA VAL A 97 2.97 -2.36 -13.91
C VAL A 97 4.13 -1.59 -14.53
N LYS A 98 3.86 -0.39 -15.05
CA LYS A 98 4.84 0.33 -15.87
C LYS A 98 5.86 1.15 -15.08
N TYR A 99 5.41 1.87 -14.06
CA TYR A 99 6.19 2.94 -13.42
C TYR A 99 6.70 2.61 -12.01
N GLY A 100 6.68 1.33 -11.66
CA GLY A 100 7.07 0.86 -10.33
C GLY A 100 5.87 0.47 -9.49
N ALA A 101 5.85 -0.75 -8.96
CA ALA A 101 4.82 -1.23 -8.04
C ALA A 101 5.01 -0.59 -6.67
N GLY A 102 4.03 0.21 -6.26
CA GLY A 102 4.00 0.92 -4.98
C GLY A 102 3.11 0.22 -3.96
N GLY A 103 1.93 -0.25 -4.39
CA GLY A 103 0.98 -0.89 -3.49
C GLY A 103 0.06 -1.93 -4.09
N ILE A 104 -0.65 -2.65 -3.22
CA ILE A 104 -1.42 -3.83 -3.56
C ILE A 104 -2.64 -3.97 -2.67
N ALA A 105 -3.77 -4.33 -3.27
CA ALA A 105 -4.98 -4.68 -2.53
C ALA A 105 -5.63 -5.95 -3.09
N TYR A 106 -6.42 -6.60 -2.24
CA TYR A 106 -7.29 -7.71 -2.62
C TYR A 106 -8.75 -7.28 -2.55
N CYS A 107 -9.54 -7.64 -3.56
CA CYS A 107 -10.98 -7.44 -3.57
C CYS A 107 -11.66 -8.54 -4.39
N LYS A 108 -12.67 -9.22 -3.82
CA LYS A 108 -13.59 -10.12 -4.54
C LYS A 108 -12.90 -11.11 -5.51
N GLY A 109 -11.85 -11.79 -5.06
CA GLY A 109 -11.14 -12.81 -5.85
C GLY A 109 -10.08 -12.25 -6.81
N ARG A 110 -9.79 -10.94 -6.74
CA ARG A 110 -8.82 -10.25 -7.59
C ARG A 110 -7.78 -9.53 -6.75
N PHE A 111 -6.56 -9.48 -7.27
CA PHE A 111 -5.54 -8.56 -6.80
C PHE A 111 -5.50 -7.34 -7.70
N ILE A 112 -5.20 -6.19 -7.12
CA ILE A 112 -4.81 -5.01 -7.86
C ILE A 112 -3.43 -4.56 -7.43
N VAL A 113 -2.61 -4.13 -8.38
CA VAL A 113 -1.33 -3.49 -8.13
C VAL A 113 -1.38 -2.07 -8.68
N VAL A 114 -0.87 -1.12 -7.90
CA VAL A 114 -0.81 0.31 -8.20
C VAL A 114 0.62 0.80 -7.94
N GLY A 115 0.92 2.04 -8.33
CA GLY A 115 2.26 2.56 -8.06
C GLY A 115 2.55 3.90 -8.72
N GLY A 116 3.75 3.97 -9.31
CA GLY A 116 4.33 5.20 -9.83
C GLY A 116 3.45 5.97 -10.81
N LEU A 117 3.51 7.30 -10.70
CA LEU A 117 3.06 8.24 -11.70
C LEU A 117 4.15 9.30 -12.00
N PRO A 118 4.87 9.17 -13.15
CA PRO A 118 5.77 10.20 -13.62
C PRO A 118 5.11 11.58 -13.74
N GLU A 119 5.90 12.64 -13.59
CA GLU A 119 5.44 14.02 -13.76
C GLU A 119 4.90 14.27 -15.17
N GLY A 120 3.83 15.07 -15.27
CA GLY A 120 3.14 15.39 -16.53
C GLY A 120 2.06 14.39 -16.96
N LEU A 121 1.88 13.29 -16.22
CA LEU A 121 0.74 12.39 -16.41
C LEU A 121 -0.41 12.75 -15.48
N GLU A 122 -1.64 12.76 -16.00
CA GLU A 122 -2.84 13.23 -15.29
C GLU A 122 -3.76 12.09 -14.81
N GLU A 123 -3.31 10.84 -14.91
CA GLU A 123 -4.13 9.66 -14.59
C GLU A 123 -3.32 8.61 -13.85
N ASN A 124 -3.89 8.04 -12.79
CA ASN A 124 -3.29 6.90 -12.10
C ASN A 124 -3.75 5.58 -12.72
N TYR A 125 -2.92 4.55 -12.58
CA TYR A 125 -3.16 3.25 -13.21
C TYR A 125 -3.33 2.14 -12.17
N VAL A 126 -4.28 1.25 -12.45
CA VAL A 126 -4.53 0.05 -11.64
C VAL A 126 -4.40 -1.18 -12.55
N TYR A 127 -3.59 -2.14 -12.12
CA TYR A 127 -3.34 -3.37 -12.85
C TYR A 127 -4.02 -4.51 -12.09
N GLU A 128 -5.02 -5.14 -12.72
CA GLU A 128 -5.82 -6.21 -12.13
C GLU A 128 -5.25 -7.57 -12.50
N TYR A 129 -5.19 -8.47 -11.51
CA TYR A 129 -4.71 -9.83 -11.64
C TYR A 129 -5.66 -10.83 -10.97
N ASP A 130 -5.62 -12.08 -11.43
CA ASP A 130 -6.25 -13.19 -10.72
C ASP A 130 -5.42 -13.64 -9.51
N LEU A 131 -5.91 -14.66 -8.79
CA LEU A 131 -5.23 -15.20 -7.59
C LEU A 131 -3.87 -15.84 -7.86
N LYS A 132 -3.54 -16.13 -9.13
CA LYS A 132 -2.25 -16.69 -9.55
C LYS A 132 -1.33 -15.60 -10.11
N PHE A 133 -1.73 -14.34 -10.03
CA PHE A 133 -1.06 -13.19 -10.65
C PHE A 133 -0.99 -13.27 -12.19
N ASN A 134 -1.96 -13.91 -12.84
CA ASN A 134 -2.17 -13.71 -14.27
C ASN A 134 -2.84 -12.36 -14.49
N PHE A 135 -2.27 -11.53 -15.37
CA PHE A 135 -2.83 -10.23 -15.70
C PHE A 135 -4.20 -10.36 -16.37
N ILE A 136 -5.12 -9.48 -15.98
CA ILE A 136 -6.49 -9.44 -16.50
C ILE A 136 -6.69 -8.16 -17.29
N LYS A 137 -6.50 -7.01 -16.64
CA LYS A 137 -6.85 -5.72 -17.21
C LYS A 137 -6.09 -4.57 -16.55
N HIS A 138 -5.78 -3.59 -17.38
CA HIS A 138 -5.31 -2.27 -16.96
C HIS A 138 -6.50 -1.32 -16.90
N HIS A 139 -6.64 -0.60 -15.78
CA HIS A 139 -7.68 0.39 -15.53
C HIS A 139 -7.06 1.76 -15.26
N VAL A 140 -7.83 2.79 -15.56
CA VAL A 140 -7.40 4.19 -15.46
C VAL A 140 -8.27 4.89 -14.43
N ILE A 141 -7.65 5.55 -13.46
CA ILE A 141 -8.27 6.48 -12.53
C ILE A 141 -7.97 7.89 -13.02
N LYS A 142 -9.01 8.60 -13.47
CA LYS A 142 -8.94 10.02 -13.89
C LYS A 142 -8.79 10.96 -12.68
N SER A 143 -7.66 10.87 -11.99
CA SER A 143 -7.41 11.56 -10.71
C SER A 143 -6.86 12.98 -10.84
N GLY A 144 -6.39 13.36 -12.04
CA GLY A 144 -5.34 14.36 -12.19
C GLY A 144 -4.00 13.82 -11.71
N TRP A 145 -2.94 14.61 -11.89
CA TRP A 145 -1.61 14.25 -11.40
C TRP A 145 -1.62 14.11 -9.87
N THR A 146 -0.95 13.07 -9.40
CA THR A 146 -0.63 12.85 -7.99
C THR A 146 0.87 12.68 -7.88
N ARG A 147 1.52 13.44 -6.98
CA ARG A 147 2.96 13.36 -6.76
C ARG A 147 3.39 11.90 -6.64
N LEU A 148 4.30 11.44 -7.50
CA LEU A 148 4.85 10.08 -7.52
C LEU A 148 3.84 8.91 -7.63
N GLY A 149 2.53 9.17 -7.75
CA GLY A 149 1.49 8.15 -7.89
C GLY A 149 0.85 7.66 -6.59
N ILE A 150 0.22 6.49 -6.68
CA ILE A 150 -0.44 5.81 -5.55
C ILE A 150 0.57 4.91 -4.84
N GLN A 151 0.68 5.06 -3.52
CA GLN A 151 1.59 4.24 -2.71
C GLN A 151 0.85 3.11 -1.99
N THR A 152 -0.36 3.36 -1.46
CA THR A 152 -1.11 2.35 -0.69
C THR A 152 -2.50 2.12 -1.24
N ALA A 153 -3.01 0.90 -1.06
CA ALA A 153 -4.33 0.52 -1.54
C ALA A 153 -5.07 -0.39 -0.55
N THR A 154 -6.37 -0.15 -0.37
CA THR A 154 -7.23 -1.06 0.39
C THR A 154 -8.66 -1.06 -0.16
N PHE A 155 -9.37 -2.18 -0.04
CA PHE A 155 -10.79 -2.26 -0.36
C PHE A 155 -11.60 -2.43 0.93
N VAL A 156 -12.32 -1.37 1.31
CA VAL A 156 -13.10 -1.34 2.56
C VAL A 156 -14.36 -0.50 2.34
N GLN A 157 -15.45 -0.86 3.02
CA GLN A 157 -16.74 -0.14 2.90
C GLN A 157 -17.21 -0.04 1.45
N ASP A 158 -17.07 -1.14 0.70
CA ASP A 158 -17.44 -1.27 -0.71
C ASP A 158 -16.75 -0.30 -1.68
N HIS A 159 -15.62 0.29 -1.27
CA HIS A 159 -14.83 1.20 -2.08
C HIS A 159 -13.34 0.85 -2.03
N PHE A 160 -12.62 1.18 -3.09
CA PHE A 160 -11.18 1.27 -3.01
C PHE A 160 -10.76 2.61 -2.45
N TRP A 161 -9.77 2.58 -1.57
CA TRP A 161 -9.12 3.74 -1.01
C TRP A 161 -7.63 3.69 -1.38
N PHE A 162 -7.13 4.77 -1.94
CA PHE A 162 -5.77 4.88 -2.44
C PHE A 162 -5.03 6.03 -1.76
N GLY A 163 -4.03 5.70 -0.94
CA GLY A 163 -3.14 6.69 -0.36
C GLY A 163 -2.04 7.06 -1.35
N CYS A 164 -2.03 8.29 -1.81
CA CYS A 164 -0.99 8.81 -2.69
C CYS A 164 0.17 9.40 -1.89
N TYR A 165 1.34 9.55 -2.51
CA TYR A 165 2.38 10.36 -1.89
C TYR A 165 1.93 11.82 -1.73
N GLY A 166 2.42 12.47 -0.66
CA GLY A 166 1.95 13.79 -0.26
C GLY A 166 0.63 13.68 0.52
N ASN A 167 -0.36 14.47 0.12
CA ASN A 167 -1.57 14.74 0.87
C ASN A 167 -2.84 14.46 0.07
N ILE A 168 -2.84 13.40 -0.75
CA ILE A 168 -4.02 13.01 -1.54
C ILE A 168 -4.46 11.60 -1.12
N LEU A 169 -5.75 11.48 -0.83
CA LEU A 169 -6.46 10.21 -0.69
C LEU A 169 -7.55 10.16 -1.76
N LEU A 170 -7.55 9.10 -2.56
CA LEU A 170 -8.61 8.85 -3.54
C LEU A 170 -9.55 7.77 -3.01
N LYS A 171 -10.85 7.96 -3.19
CA LYS A 171 -11.89 6.94 -3.01
C LYS A 171 -12.51 6.65 -4.36
N THR A 172 -12.56 5.39 -4.75
CA THR A 172 -13.14 4.98 -6.02
C THR A 172 -14.19 3.88 -5.86
N THR A 173 -15.06 3.76 -6.85
CA THR A 173 -15.97 2.63 -6.97
C THR A 173 -15.19 1.35 -7.31
N LEU A 174 -15.88 0.20 -7.37
CA LEU A 174 -15.28 -1.07 -7.79
C LEU A 174 -14.67 -1.01 -9.21
N ASP A 175 -15.23 -0.16 -10.08
CA ASP A 175 -14.77 0.06 -11.46
C ASP A 175 -13.76 1.22 -11.58
N PHE A 176 -13.16 1.64 -10.47
CA PHE A 176 -12.11 2.68 -10.41
C PHE A 176 -12.52 4.09 -10.84
N ASN A 177 -13.83 4.37 -10.87
CA ASN A 177 -14.33 5.73 -11.03
C ASN A 177 -14.13 6.51 -9.73
N ILE A 178 -13.61 7.74 -9.81
CA ILE A 178 -13.47 8.62 -8.63
C ILE A 178 -14.85 8.88 -8.04
N ALA A 179 -15.03 8.46 -6.78
CA ALA A 179 -16.19 8.81 -5.98
C ALA A 179 -15.90 10.07 -5.17
N GLU A 180 -14.74 10.12 -4.50
CA GLU A 180 -14.34 11.26 -3.67
C GLU A 180 -12.80 11.43 -3.70
N LYS A 181 -12.33 12.66 -3.50
CA LYS A 181 -10.91 13.02 -3.37
C LYS A 181 -10.73 13.84 -2.09
N TYR A 182 -9.72 13.53 -1.28
CA TYR A 182 -9.47 14.20 0.00
C TYR A 182 -8.06 14.75 0.09
N ASN A 183 -7.92 15.92 0.71
CA ASN A 183 -6.64 16.49 1.13
C ASN A 183 -6.24 15.82 2.44
N PHE A 184 -5.53 14.70 2.35
CA PHE A 184 -5.22 13.85 3.49
C PHE A 184 -3.91 13.08 3.30
N THR A 185 -2.99 13.21 4.25
CA THR A 185 -1.70 12.52 4.24
C THR A 185 -1.86 11.08 4.73
N CYS A 186 -1.73 10.13 3.80
CA CYS A 186 -1.89 8.69 4.09
C CYS A 186 -1.05 7.79 3.16
N GLY A 187 -0.04 8.35 2.49
CA GLY A 187 0.83 7.61 1.58
C GLY A 187 1.63 6.49 2.24
N TYR A 188 1.65 6.34 3.57
CA TYR A 188 2.38 5.27 4.26
C TYR A 188 1.48 4.21 4.91
N GLY A 189 0.19 4.23 4.61
CA GLY A 189 -0.75 3.21 5.04
C GLY A 189 -2.18 3.71 5.00
N ILE A 190 -3.09 2.92 4.45
CA ILE A 190 -4.52 3.13 4.54
C ILE A 190 -5.21 1.77 4.69
N LEU A 191 -6.00 1.59 5.74
CA LEU A 191 -6.68 0.33 6.02
C LEU A 191 -7.95 0.55 6.83
N ARG A 192 -8.80 -0.47 6.94
CA ARG A 192 -10.06 -0.41 7.70
C ARG A 192 -9.80 0.02 9.14
N GLY A 193 -10.45 1.10 9.56
CA GLY A 193 -10.42 1.59 10.93
C GLY A 193 -11.17 0.69 11.92
N PRO A 194 -11.24 1.09 13.20
CA PRO A 194 -11.92 0.32 14.25
C PRO A 194 -13.45 0.35 14.14
N THR A 195 -14.01 1.31 13.39
CA THR A 195 -15.45 1.47 13.17
C THR A 195 -15.78 1.53 11.68
N GLU A 196 -17.04 1.30 11.33
CA GLU A 196 -17.53 1.34 9.95
C GLU A 196 -17.34 2.69 9.27
N ASN A 197 -17.22 3.80 10.03
CA ASN A 197 -17.04 5.15 9.51
C ASN A 197 -15.63 5.70 9.74
N SER A 198 -14.63 4.81 9.82
CA SER A 198 -13.24 5.20 10.08
C SER A 198 -12.23 4.44 9.24
N LEU A 199 -11.10 5.09 9.00
CA LEU A 199 -9.90 4.52 8.39
C LEU A 199 -8.74 4.66 9.35
N TYR A 200 -7.81 3.70 9.34
CA TYR A 200 -6.48 3.92 9.88
C TYR A 200 -5.59 4.51 8.79
N ALA A 201 -4.83 5.55 9.13
CA ALA A 201 -3.75 6.05 8.30
C ALA A 201 -2.40 5.74 8.96
N GLY A 202 -1.49 5.18 8.16
CA GLY A 202 -0.11 4.93 8.55
C GLY A 202 0.76 6.16 8.36
N ALA A 203 1.66 6.40 9.30
CA ALA A 203 2.71 7.41 9.18
C ALA A 203 4.01 6.93 9.82
N GLY A 204 5.10 7.59 9.46
CA GLY A 204 6.42 7.32 10.01
C GLY A 204 7.31 8.54 9.88
N ASN A 205 8.09 8.82 10.92
CA ASN A 205 9.06 9.89 10.98
C ASN A 205 10.46 9.31 10.85
N LEU A 206 11.22 9.79 9.87
CA LEU A 206 12.65 9.51 9.79
C LEU A 206 13.37 10.25 10.92
N ILE A 207 14.01 9.49 11.79
CA ILE A 207 14.79 9.97 12.93
C ILE A 207 16.22 9.41 12.85
N LYS A 208 17.13 9.89 13.71
CA LYS A 208 18.57 9.59 13.66
C LYS A 208 18.94 8.09 13.54
N ASN A 209 18.05 7.19 13.94
CA ASN A 209 18.28 5.74 13.98
C ASN A 209 17.25 4.93 13.16
N GLY A 210 16.67 5.50 12.10
CA GLY A 210 15.65 4.87 11.26
C GLY A 210 14.29 5.57 11.33
N CYS A 211 13.25 4.96 10.77
CA CYS A 211 11.89 5.44 10.82
C CYS A 211 11.10 4.71 11.91
N ASP A 212 10.25 5.45 12.63
CA ASP A 212 9.18 4.83 13.41
C ASP A 212 8.00 4.43 12.49
N GLY A 213 7.10 3.60 12.99
CA GLY A 213 5.84 3.29 12.33
C GLY A 213 4.70 3.60 13.28
N ASN A 214 3.66 4.28 12.82
CA ASN A 214 2.47 4.54 13.60
C ASN A 214 1.21 4.44 12.74
N ILE A 215 0.09 4.14 13.39
CA ILE A 215 -1.24 4.28 12.79
C ILE A 215 -2.15 5.11 13.69
N THR A 216 -2.98 5.92 13.06
CA THR A 216 -4.00 6.73 13.72
C THR A 216 -5.36 6.51 13.06
N ALA A 217 -6.43 6.39 13.87
CA ALA A 217 -7.78 6.25 13.36
C ALA A 217 -8.38 7.64 13.07
N TYR A 218 -9.00 7.79 11.91
CA TYR A 218 -9.67 9.00 11.48
C TYR A 218 -11.12 8.68 11.10
N LYS A 219 -12.05 9.54 11.50
CA LYS A 219 -13.45 9.44 11.03
C LYS A 219 -13.54 9.99 9.62
N ILE A 220 -14.21 9.28 8.72
CA ILE A 220 -14.28 9.65 7.30
C ILE A 220 -14.98 10.99 7.10
N ASN A 221 -16.02 11.28 7.90
CA ASN A 221 -16.75 12.54 7.83
C ASN A 221 -15.95 13.78 8.31
N GLN A 222 -14.76 13.58 8.87
CA GLN A 222 -13.85 14.65 9.29
C GLN A 222 -12.74 14.90 8.25
N LEU A 223 -12.65 14.09 7.20
CA LEU A 223 -11.65 14.28 6.15
C LEU A 223 -12.04 15.45 5.24
N PHE A 224 -11.07 16.32 4.95
CA PHE A 224 -11.28 17.46 4.08
C PHE A 224 -11.35 17.01 2.62
N LYS A 225 -12.51 17.20 1.98
CA LYS A 225 -12.70 16.90 0.55
C LYS A 225 -12.14 18.01 -0.32
N PHE A 226 -11.52 17.65 -1.44
CA PHE A 226 -11.34 18.61 -2.52
C PHE A 226 -12.74 19.03 -3.02
N ARG A 227 -12.92 20.32 -3.24
CA ARG A 227 -14.14 20.87 -3.85
C ARG A 227 -14.13 20.59 -5.34
#